data_AF-A0A519KW85-F1
#
_entry.id   AF-A0A519KW85-F1
#
_cell.length_a   1.000
_cell.length_b   1.000
_cell.length_c   1.000
_cell.angle_alpha   90.00
_cell.angle_beta   90.00
_cell.angle_gamma   90.00
#
_symmetry.space_group_name_H-M   'P 1'
#
loop_
_entity.id
_entity.type
_entity.pdbx_description
1 polymer ?
#
loop_
_entity_poly.entity_id
_entity_poly.type
_entity_poly.pdbx_seq_one_letter_code
_entity_poly.pdbx_strand_id
1 'polypeptide(L)'
;FYVRPGRGKDNKNAGPLILIGLAIAAVGTVLAVLIRLSLSRTREYVADAGAVELTKNPDAMISALRKIDGHSTLEAPDEVRGMFLDNQAKGSGLDGLFSTHPPIEKRIAALIQFAGGIDNGPWGDLEAGPVGTAVPMTTSTSVPTT
;
A
#
# COMPACT_ATOMS: atom_id res chain seq x y z
N PHE A 1 2.41 3.01 -41.66
CA PHE A 1 3.32 1.85 -41.47
C PHE A 1 2.73 0.66 -42.21
N TYR A 2 3.36 0.20 -43.30
CA TYR A 2 2.87 -0.92 -44.11
C TYR A 2 3.50 -2.22 -43.59
N VAL A 3 2.72 -3.07 -42.93
CA VAL A 3 3.17 -4.42 -42.55
C VAL A 3 2.96 -5.33 -43.76
N ARG A 4 4.05 -5.72 -44.42
CA ARG A 4 4.02 -6.72 -45.50
C ARG A 4 4.05 -8.11 -44.86
N PRO A 5 2.99 -8.92 -44.97
CA PRO A 5 3.04 -10.29 -44.46
C PRO A 5 3.98 -11.10 -45.37
N GLY A 6 5.08 -11.57 -44.79
CA GLY A 6 6.02 -12.47 -45.43
C GLY A 6 5.36 -13.82 -45.73
N ARG A 7 5.49 -14.27 -46.97
CA ARG A 7 5.00 -15.54 -47.52
C ARG A 7 5.63 -16.71 -46.73
N GLY A 8 4.80 -17.43 -45.97
CA GLY A 8 5.23 -18.59 -45.19
C GLY A 8 5.68 -19.73 -46.10
N LYS A 9 6.86 -20.26 -45.83
CA LYS A 9 7.34 -21.56 -46.34
C LYS A 9 6.85 -22.62 -45.36
N ASP A 10 6.23 -23.65 -45.91
CA ASP A 10 5.42 -24.67 -45.23
C ASP A 10 6.27 -25.56 -44.30
N ASN A 11 6.70 -24.99 -43.18
CA ASN A 11 7.45 -25.70 -42.16
C ASN A 11 6.45 -26.41 -41.25
N LYS A 12 6.17 -27.68 -41.52
CA LYS A 12 5.27 -28.54 -40.72
C LYS A 12 5.68 -28.66 -39.24
N ASN A 13 6.89 -28.21 -38.88
CA ASN A 13 7.43 -28.17 -37.53
C ASN A 13 7.33 -26.77 -36.86
N ALA A 14 6.82 -25.75 -37.56
CA ALA A 14 6.71 -24.39 -37.02
C ALA A 14 5.61 -24.28 -35.95
N GLY A 15 4.51 -25.02 -36.08
CA GLY A 15 3.41 -25.00 -35.12
C GLY A 15 3.85 -25.36 -33.68
N PRO A 16 4.51 -26.51 -33.46
CA PRO A 16 5.02 -26.88 -32.14
C PRO A 16 6.05 -25.88 -31.58
N LEU A 17 6.94 -25.34 -32.41
CA LEU A 17 7.94 -24.36 -31.97
C LEU A 17 7.31 -23.02 -31.56
N ILE A 18 6.26 -22.58 -32.26
CA ILE A 18 5.50 -21.37 -31.90
C ILE A 18 4.77 -21.58 -30.56
N LEU A 19 4.16 -22.76 -30.34
CA LEU A 19 3.50 -23.08 -29.07
C LEU A 19 4.48 -23.11 -27.90
N ILE A 20 5.69 -23.67 -28.09
CA ILE A 20 6.74 -23.66 -27.07
C ILE A 20 7.18 -22.23 -26.76
N GLY A 21 7.39 -21.40 -27.80
CA GLY A 21 7.73 -19.98 -27.62
C GLY A 21 6.66 -19.22 -26.83
N LEU A 22 5.39 -19.47 -27.12
CA LEU A 22 4.27 -18.83 -26.43
C LEU A 22 4.11 -19.31 -24.98
N ALA A 23 4.37 -20.59 -24.71
CA ALA A 23 4.39 -21.14 -23.35
C ALA A 23 5.50 -20.49 -22.50
N ILE A 24 6.71 -20.35 -23.05
CA ILE A 24 7.83 -19.66 -22.37
C ILE A 24 7.48 -18.20 -22.12
N ALA A 25 6.90 -17.51 -23.10
CA ALA A 25 6.47 -16.11 -22.94
C ALA A 25 5.41 -15.96 -21.84
N ALA A 26 4.42 -16.85 -21.80
CA ALA A 26 3.38 -16.86 -20.77
C ALA A 26 3.96 -17.05 -19.37
N VAL A 27 4.87 -18.01 -19.19
CA VAL A 27 5.58 -18.21 -17.92
C VAL A 27 6.38 -16.98 -17.53
N GLY A 28 7.09 -16.36 -18.48
CA GLY A 28 7.83 -15.13 -18.27
C GLY A 28 6.94 -13.98 -17.78
N THR A 29 5.77 -13.79 -18.39
CA THR A 29 4.81 -12.75 -17.96
C THR A 29 4.29 -13.00 -16.54
N VAL A 30 3.96 -14.25 -16.20
CA VAL A 30 3.51 -14.60 -14.84
C VAL A 30 4.58 -14.29 -13.81
N LEU A 31 5.83 -14.70 -14.05
CA LEU A 31 6.96 -14.41 -13.17
C LEU A 31 7.19 -12.89 -13.04
N ALA A 32 7.11 -12.14 -14.14
CA ALA A 32 7.29 -10.70 -14.12
C ALA A 32 6.23 -10.00 -13.24
N VAL A 33 4.97 -10.44 -13.31
CA VAL A 33 3.89 -9.90 -12.46
C VAL A 33 4.16 -10.21 -10.99
N LEU A 34 4.57 -11.43 -10.65
CA LEU A 34 4.88 -11.82 -9.27
C LEU A 34 6.05 -11.02 -8.69
N ILE A 35 7.10 -10.81 -9.48
CA ILE A 35 8.26 -9.99 -9.07
C ILE A 35 7.83 -8.55 -8.88
N ARG A 36 7.06 -7.98 -9.83
CA ARG A 36 6.55 -6.60 -9.73
C ARG A 36 5.72 -6.39 -8.47
N LEU A 37 4.81 -7.32 -8.19
CA LEU A 37 3.97 -7.29 -6.99
C LEU A 37 4.80 -7.41 -5.71
N SER A 38 5.80 -8.29 -5.69
CA SER A 38 6.69 -8.48 -4.53
C SER A 38 7.55 -7.24 -4.28
N LEU A 39 8.12 -6.65 -5.33
CA LEU A 39 8.95 -5.45 -5.22
C LEU A 39 8.13 -4.24 -4.75
N SER A 40 6.88 -4.11 -5.23
CA SER A 40 5.97 -3.06 -4.77
C SER A 40 5.76 -3.14 -3.26
N ARG A 41 5.50 -4.34 -2.73
CA ARG A 41 5.33 -4.56 -1.28
C ARG A 41 6.59 -4.20 -0.49
N THR A 42 7.76 -4.62 -0.94
CA THR A 42 9.03 -4.30 -0.26
C THR A 42 9.31 -2.80 -0.24
N ARG A 43 9.00 -2.08 -1.33
CA ARG A 43 9.22 -0.63 -1.43
C ARG A 43 8.38 0.14 -0.40
N GLU A 44 7.14 -0.28 -0.17
CA GLU A 44 6.27 0.35 0.85
C GLU A 44 6.84 0.16 2.27
N TYR A 45 7.28 -1.05 2.63
CA TYR A 45 7.88 -1.28 3.96
C TYR A 45 9.17 -0.47 4.17
N VAL A 46 10.00 -0.33 3.14
CA VAL A 46 11.21 0.50 3.21
C VAL A 46 10.86 1.98 3.35
N ALA A 47 9.80 2.44 2.67
CA ALA A 47 9.32 3.81 2.82
C ALA A 47 8.82 4.09 4.25
N ASP A 48 8.06 3.15 4.83
CA ASP A 48 7.56 3.27 6.22
C ASP A 48 8.69 3.27 7.23
N ALA A 49 9.65 2.36 7.08
CA ALA A 49 10.83 2.30 7.93
C ALA A 49 11.64 3.61 7.83
N GLY A 50 11.83 4.14 6.62
CA GLY A 50 12.51 5.43 6.41
C GLY A 50 11.76 6.61 7.05
N ALA A 51 10.42 6.64 6.97
CA ALA A 51 9.61 7.67 7.61
C ALA A 51 9.77 7.65 9.14
N VAL A 52 9.75 6.47 9.74
CA VAL A 52 9.99 6.30 11.18
C VAL A 52 11.44 6.63 11.55
N GLU A 53 12.42 6.25 10.72
CA GLU A 53 13.81 6.56 10.96
C GLU A 53 14.07 8.08 10.97
N LEU A 54 13.42 8.83 10.09
CA LEU A 54 13.55 10.29 10.00
C LEU A 54 12.79 11.02 11.11
N THR A 55 11.57 10.59 11.43
CA THR A 55 10.71 11.26 12.43
C THR A 55 10.97 10.81 13.86
N LYS A 56 11.64 9.65 14.02
CA LYS A 56 11.85 8.95 15.31
C LYS A 56 10.54 8.69 16.08
N ASN A 57 9.41 8.62 15.38
CA ASN A 57 8.11 8.43 15.99
C ASN A 57 7.29 7.35 15.25
N PRO A 58 7.41 6.08 15.68
CA PRO A 58 6.65 4.98 15.07
C PRO A 58 5.14 5.09 15.33
N ASP A 59 4.73 5.64 16.48
CA ASP A 59 3.31 5.74 16.86
C ASP A 59 2.56 6.72 15.96
N ALA A 60 3.18 7.85 15.62
CA ALA A 60 2.60 8.83 14.69
C ALA A 60 2.44 8.27 13.27
N MET A 61 3.32 7.37 12.85
CA MET A 61 3.17 6.67 11.57
C MET A 61 2.01 5.68 11.61
N ILE A 62 1.85 4.94 12.71
CA ILE A 62 0.72 4.02 12.90
C ILE A 62 -0.61 4.78 12.92
N SER A 63 -0.71 5.93 13.62
CA SER A 63 -1.93 6.73 13.65
C SER A 63 -2.26 7.34 12.29
N ALA A 64 -1.26 7.82 11.56
CA ALA A 64 -1.44 8.29 10.19
C ALA A 64 -1.98 7.19 9.27
N LEU A 65 -1.44 5.97 9.37
CA LEU A 65 -1.92 4.80 8.63
C LEU A 65 -3.37 4.46 8.99
N ARG A 66 -3.74 4.48 10.27
CA ARG A 66 -5.13 4.29 10.73
C ARG A 66 -6.08 5.35 10.19
N LYS A 67 -5.62 6.60 10.03
CA LYS A 67 -6.43 7.71 9.54
C LYS A 67 -6.71 7.63 8.04
N ILE A 68 -5.83 7.01 7.25
CA ILE A 68 -6.04 6.81 5.82
C ILE A 68 -6.75 5.48 5.49
N ASP A 69 -6.78 4.56 6.45
CA ASP A 69 -7.45 3.27 6.33
C ASP A 69 -8.94 3.44 6.03
N GLY A 70 -9.42 2.81 4.96
CA GLY A 70 -10.82 2.92 4.51
C GLY A 70 -11.21 4.22 3.78
N HIS A 71 -10.30 5.18 3.63
CA HIS A 71 -10.54 6.46 2.93
C HIS A 71 -10.01 6.52 1.48
N SER A 72 -9.77 5.37 0.85
CA SER A 72 -9.21 5.25 -0.50
C SER A 72 -10.15 5.52 -1.66
N THR A 73 -11.47 5.61 -1.41
CA THR A 73 -12.43 5.93 -2.46
C THR A 73 -12.52 7.44 -2.65
N LEU A 74 -11.50 8.01 -3.29
CA LEU A 74 -11.57 9.36 -3.84
C LEU A 74 -11.80 9.26 -5.35
N GLU A 75 -12.80 9.97 -5.84
CA GLU A 75 -13.08 10.07 -7.27
C GLU A 75 -12.02 10.98 -7.89
N ALA A 76 -11.02 10.38 -8.53
CA ALA A 76 -9.90 11.08 -9.15
C ALA A 76 -9.66 10.57 -10.57
N PRO A 77 -9.16 11.42 -11.48
CA PRO A 77 -8.75 11.00 -12.82
C PRO A 77 -7.76 9.83 -12.76
N ASP A 78 -7.85 8.92 -13.74
CA ASP A 78 -7.02 7.71 -13.77
C ASP A 78 -5.51 8.01 -13.76
N GLU A 79 -5.09 9.19 -14.24
CA GLU A 79 -3.68 9.61 -14.18
C GLU A 79 -3.19 9.86 -12.75
N VAL A 80 -4.08 10.26 -11.84
CA VAL A 80 -3.76 10.60 -10.44
C VAL A 80 -3.93 9.40 -9.51
N ARG A 81 -4.79 8.44 -9.87
CA ARG A 81 -5.02 7.21 -9.08
C ARG A 81 -3.76 6.38 -8.87
N GLY A 82 -2.78 6.46 -9.77
CA GLY A 82 -1.47 5.82 -9.61
C GLY A 82 -0.59 6.41 -8.51
N MET A 83 -0.95 7.59 -7.98
CA MET A 83 -0.24 8.26 -6.88
C MET A 83 -0.87 7.99 -5.51
N PHE A 84 -2.03 7.32 -5.45
CA PHE A 84 -2.72 7.06 -4.19
C PHE A 84 -2.00 5.97 -3.39
N LEU A 85 -1.82 6.23 -2.09
CA LEU A 85 -1.20 5.30 -1.14
C LEU A 85 -2.06 4.04 -0.91
N ASP A 86 -3.37 4.18 -1.05
CA ASP A 86 -4.33 3.08 -1.03
C ASP A 86 -5.21 3.18 -2.29
N ASN A 87 -4.95 2.31 -3.27
CA ASN A 87 -5.79 2.12 -4.45
C ASN A 87 -6.32 0.69 -4.45
N GLN A 88 -7.10 0.36 -3.41
CA GLN A 88 -7.90 -0.85 -3.42
C GLN A 88 -8.93 -0.75 -4.54
N ALA A 89 -8.68 -1.49 -5.63
CA ALA A 89 -9.72 -1.76 -6.61
C ALA A 89 -10.91 -2.35 -5.85
N LYS A 90 -12.06 -1.65 -5.86
CA LYS A 90 -13.30 -2.12 -5.24
C LYS A 90 -13.64 -3.50 -5.80
N GLY A 91 -13.30 -4.56 -5.08
CA GLY A 91 -13.45 -5.92 -5.54
C GLY A 91 -13.21 -6.91 -4.39
N SER A 92 -14.32 -7.46 -3.91
CA SER A 92 -14.34 -8.44 -2.82
C SER A 92 -13.73 -9.77 -3.25
N GLY A 93 -12.72 -10.24 -2.52
CA GLY A 93 -12.34 -11.66 -2.46
C GLY A 93 -10.96 -11.99 -3.03
N LEU A 94 -10.72 -11.75 -4.33
CA LEU A 94 -9.47 -12.12 -5.01
C LEU A 94 -8.58 -10.92 -5.37
N ASP A 95 -9.12 -9.70 -5.36
CA ASP A 95 -8.39 -8.49 -5.76
C ASP A 95 -7.35 -8.03 -4.71
N GLY A 96 -7.47 -8.50 -3.47
CA GLY A 96 -6.45 -8.28 -2.43
C GLY A 96 -5.08 -8.89 -2.79
N LEU A 97 -5.04 -9.89 -3.68
CA LEU A 97 -3.78 -10.46 -4.17
C LEU A 97 -3.14 -9.60 -5.27
N PHE A 98 -3.94 -8.85 -6.04
CA PHE A 98 -3.49 -7.92 -7.08
C PHE A 98 -3.41 -6.48 -6.62
N SER A 99 -3.76 -6.21 -5.35
CA SER A 99 -3.56 -4.90 -4.75
C SER A 99 -2.08 -4.54 -4.86
N THR A 100 -1.79 -3.43 -5.54
CA THR A 100 -0.43 -2.99 -5.81
C THR A 100 0.32 -2.58 -4.53
N HIS A 101 -0.39 -2.48 -3.41
CA HIS A 101 0.16 -2.20 -2.09
C HIS A 101 -0.30 -3.26 -1.06
N PRO A 102 0.54 -3.59 -0.06
CA PRO A 102 0.12 -4.43 1.05
C PRO A 102 -1.00 -3.72 1.83
N PRO A 103 -1.99 -4.47 2.35
CA PRO A 103 -3.07 -3.89 3.16
C PRO A 103 -2.48 -3.16 4.38
N ILE A 104 -3.14 -2.07 4.78
CA ILE A 104 -2.65 -1.13 5.80
C ILE A 104 -2.40 -1.84 7.14
N GLU A 105 -3.20 -2.83 7.48
CA GLU A 105 -3.07 -3.62 8.70
C GLU A 105 -1.74 -4.38 8.76
N LYS A 106 -1.23 -4.86 7.62
CA LYS A 106 0.08 -5.52 7.56
C LYS A 106 1.23 -4.54 7.77
N ARG A 107 1.07 -3.28 7.33
CA ARG A 107 2.06 -2.22 7.54
C ARG A 107 2.10 -1.82 9.01
N ILE A 108 0.93 -1.64 9.65
CA ILE A 108 0.82 -1.39 11.09
C ILE A 108 1.48 -2.53 11.88
N ALA A 109 1.17 -3.79 11.53
CA ALA A 109 1.77 -4.95 12.20
C ALA A 109 3.31 -4.97 12.07
N ALA A 110 3.85 -4.63 10.90
CA ALA A 110 5.29 -4.52 10.70
C ALA A 110 5.91 -3.40 11.56
N LEU A 111 5.26 -2.25 11.67
CA LEU A 111 5.74 -1.14 12.51
C LEU A 111 5.73 -1.50 14.00
N ILE A 112 4.68 -2.17 14.49
CA ILE A 112 4.62 -2.67 15.87
C ILE A 112 5.75 -3.68 16.11
N GLN A 113 5.95 -4.62 15.18
CA GLN A 113 6.94 -5.68 15.33
C GLN A 113 8.39 -5.19 15.27
N PHE A 114 8.71 -4.30 14.32
CA PHE A 114 10.10 -3.93 14.00
C PHE A 114 10.52 -2.56 14.54
N ALA A 115 9.58 -1.61 14.69
CA ALA A 115 9.86 -0.27 15.21
C ALA A 115 9.40 -0.09 16.67
N GLY A 116 8.66 -1.05 17.23
CA GLY A 116 8.21 -1.02 18.63
C GLY A 116 7.08 -0.02 18.91
N GLY A 117 6.35 0.39 17.87
CA GLY A 117 5.22 1.31 18.03
C GLY A 117 3.99 0.65 18.65
N ILE A 118 3.10 1.47 19.20
CA ILE A 118 1.86 1.06 19.87
C ILE A 118 0.67 1.57 19.07
N ASP A 119 -0.25 0.68 18.70
CA ASP A 119 -1.52 1.06 18.07
C ASP A 119 -2.53 1.44 19.16
N ASN A 120 -2.72 2.75 19.34
CA ASN A 120 -3.71 3.32 20.28
C ASN A 120 -5.12 3.39 19.66
N GLY A 121 -5.31 2.84 18.46
CA GLY A 121 -6.56 2.93 17.70
C GLY A 121 -6.74 4.27 16.99
N PRO A 122 -7.84 4.44 16.23
CA PRO A 122 -8.04 5.59 15.32
C PRO A 122 -8.10 6.97 16.00
N TRP A 123 -8.24 6.99 17.33
CA TRP A 123 -8.47 8.20 18.13
C TRP A 123 -7.48 8.36 19.28
N GLY A 124 -6.44 7.52 19.38
CA GLY A 124 -5.48 7.57 20.49
C GLY A 124 -4.74 8.90 20.59
N ASP A 125 -4.57 9.59 19.47
CA ASP A 125 -3.94 10.92 19.35
C ASP A 125 -4.78 12.05 19.96
N LEU A 126 -6.07 11.80 20.26
CA LEU A 126 -6.95 12.77 20.94
C LEU A 126 -6.85 12.69 22.47
N GLU A 127 -6.43 11.55 23.02
CA GLU A 127 -6.19 11.37 24.46
C GLU A 127 -4.75 11.71 24.85
N ALA A 128 -3.79 11.41 23.96
CA ALA A 128 -2.43 11.90 24.08
C ALA A 128 -2.40 13.39 23.70
N GLY A 129 -2.60 14.25 24.71
CA GLY A 129 -2.56 15.70 24.57
C GLY A 129 -1.38 16.21 23.73
N PRO A 130 -1.50 17.43 23.15
CA PRO A 130 -0.63 17.89 22.08
C PRO A 130 0.84 17.76 22.48
N VAL A 131 1.60 17.05 21.66
CA VAL A 131 3.07 17.09 21.67
C VAL A 131 3.48 18.55 21.54
N GLY A 132 3.79 19.20 22.67
CA GLY A 132 4.43 20.51 22.70
C GLY A 132 3.55 21.75 22.94
N THR A 133 2.40 21.67 23.62
CA THR A 133 1.89 22.86 24.34
C THR A 133 1.37 22.47 25.72
N ALA A 134 2.26 22.55 26.72
CA ALA A 134 1.85 22.53 28.12
C ALA A 134 1.00 23.78 28.41
N VAL A 135 -0.32 23.65 28.30
CA VAL A 135 -1.25 24.54 29.00
C VAL A 135 -1.59 23.84 30.31
N PRO A 136 -1.20 24.40 31.47
CA PRO A 136 -1.58 23.80 32.74
C PRO A 136 -3.10 23.88 32.86
N MET A 137 -3.74 22.71 32.95
CA MET A 137 -5.16 22.59 33.23
C MET A 137 -5.39 23.11 34.65
N THR A 138 -5.86 24.36 34.77
CA THR A 138 -6.26 24.90 36.07
C THR A 138 -7.52 24.17 36.49
N THR A 139 -7.41 23.42 37.58
CA THR A 139 -8.51 22.83 38.33
C THR A 139 -9.54 23.91 38.65
N SER A 140 -10.70 23.86 38.00
CA SER A 140 -11.86 24.68 38.35
C SER A 140 -12.61 24.02 39.51
N THR A 141 -12.34 24.56 40.69
CA THR A 141 -13.11 24.40 41.92
C THR A 141 -14.59 24.70 41.66
N SER A 142 -15.47 23.74 41.96
CA SER A 142 -16.91 23.96 41.98
C SER A 142 -17.31 24.89 43.13
N VAL A 143 -17.98 25.98 42.79
CA VAL A 143 -18.65 26.89 43.74
C VAL A 143 -19.99 26.26 44.14
N PRO A 144 -20.35 26.18 45.44
CA PRO A 144 -21.66 25.70 45.84
C PRO A 144 -22.70 26.80 45.61
N THR A 145 -23.73 26.50 44.83
CA THR A 145 -24.92 27.35 44.70
C THR A 145 -25.83 27.11 45.91
N THR A 146 -26.34 28.22 46.44
CA THR A 146 -27.28 28.36 47.56
C THR A 146 -28.66 27.83 47.23
#